data_AF-A0A653JLU4-F1
#
_entry.id   AF-A0A653JLU4-F1
#
_cell.length_a   1.000
_cell.length_b   1.000
_cell.length_c   1.000
_cell.angle_alpha   90.00
_cell.angle_beta   90.00
_cell.angle_gamma   90.00
#
_symmetry.space_group_name_H-M   'P 1'
#
loop_
_entity.id
_entity.type
_entity.pdbx_description
1 polymer ?
#
loop_
_entity_poly.entity_id
_entity_poly.type
_entity_poly.pdbx_seq_one_letter_code
_entity_poly.pdbx_strand_id
1 'polypeptide(L)'
;MSAAPHVWLIDGDSALKRRVRIEVIGKSFTLYEQQWRSDVYFFGDLVYRGKQGDSHVFGLEDGIRDRPKWKLGFKGEVPAELVSVLPRAKTPLLSNIGMLVIAFLCLAIVYFAAT
;
A
#
# COMPACT_ATOMS: atom_id res chain seq x y z
N MET A 1 -12.83 -20.29 15.31
CA MET A 1 -12.74 -18.86 15.68
C MET A 1 -11.59 -18.26 14.88
N SER A 2 -11.88 -17.50 13.82
CA SER A 2 -10.84 -16.86 13.00
C SER A 2 -10.18 -15.78 13.86
N ALA A 3 -8.87 -15.88 14.09
CA ALA A 3 -8.13 -14.86 14.81
C ALA A 3 -8.25 -13.56 14.01
N ALA A 4 -8.94 -12.56 14.56
CA ALA A 4 -9.07 -11.27 13.89
C ALA A 4 -7.65 -10.78 13.53
N PRO A 5 -7.37 -10.49 12.25
CA PRO A 5 -6.05 -10.04 11.85
C PRO A 5 -5.66 -8.84 12.71
N HIS A 6 -4.42 -8.83 13.20
CA HIS A 6 -3.89 -7.68 13.91
C HIS A 6 -3.64 -6.57 12.89
N VAL A 7 -4.70 -5.80 12.60
CA VAL A 7 -4.66 -4.69 11.68
C VAL A 7 -4.34 -3.40 12.43
N TRP A 8 -3.44 -2.62 11.85
CA TRP A 8 -3.15 -1.26 12.31
C TRP A 8 -3.34 -0.24 11.21
N LEU A 9 -3.70 0.98 11.60
CA LEU A 9 -3.91 2.15 10.75
C LEU A 9 -2.94 3.27 11.17
N ILE A 10 -2.37 3.96 10.19
CA ILE A 10 -1.69 5.25 10.33
C ILE A 10 -2.53 6.24 9.54
N ASP A 11 -3.06 7.31 10.14
CA ASP A 11 -4.01 8.25 9.53
C ASP A 11 -3.44 9.15 8.42
N GLY A 12 -2.12 9.31 8.38
CA GLY A 12 -1.41 10.12 7.39
C GLY A 12 -1.00 11.49 7.92
N ASP A 13 -1.64 11.97 8.98
CA ASP A 13 -1.27 13.21 9.70
C ASP A 13 -0.27 12.90 10.82
N SER A 14 -0.36 11.71 11.41
CA SER A 14 0.52 11.18 12.44
C SER A 14 1.19 9.90 11.97
N ALA A 15 2.37 9.60 12.53
CA ALA A 15 3.06 8.32 12.34
C ALA A 15 2.58 7.23 13.33
N LEU A 16 1.57 7.52 14.16
CA LEU A 16 1.09 6.62 15.19
C LEU A 16 0.32 5.43 14.59
N LYS A 17 0.73 4.21 14.96
CA LYS A 17 0.01 2.98 14.61
C LYS A 17 -1.13 2.74 15.60
N ARG A 18 -2.37 2.83 15.11
CA ARG A 18 -3.59 2.61 15.89
C ARG A 18 -4.20 1.26 15.52
N ARG A 19 -4.66 0.50 16.51
CA ARG A 19 -5.28 -0.81 16.27
C ARG A 19 -6.69 -0.61 15.73
N VAL A 20 -7.00 -1.24 14.60
CA VAL A 20 -8.33 -1.16 13.98
C VAL A 20 -8.86 -2.55 13.67
N ARG A 21 -10.17 -2.68 13.58
CA ARG A 21 -10.85 -3.87 13.07
C ARG A 21 -11.37 -3.56 11.67
N ILE A 22 -11.24 -4.52 10.75
CA ILE A 22 -11.84 -4.42 9.42
C ILE A 22 -13.14 -5.24 9.41
N GLU A 23 -14.19 -4.65 8.85
CA GLU A 23 -15.39 -5.35 8.45
C GLU A 23 -15.50 -5.35 6.93
N VAL A 24 -15.68 -6.54 6.35
CA VAL A 24 -15.72 -6.75 4.91
C VAL A 24 -17.17 -6.83 4.46
N ILE A 25 -17.53 -6.04 3.44
CA ILE A 25 -18.86 -6.01 2.84
C ILE A 25 -18.69 -6.15 1.32
N GLY A 26 -18.73 -7.39 0.83
CA GLY A 26 -18.50 -7.68 -0.59
C GLY A 26 -17.09 -7.28 -1.05
N LYS A 27 -16.99 -6.28 -1.93
CA LYS A 27 -15.72 -5.72 -2.46
C LYS A 27 -15.24 -4.46 -1.73
N SER A 28 -15.93 -4.10 -0.66
CA SER A 28 -15.68 -2.92 0.15
C SER A 28 -15.38 -3.31 1.59
N PHE A 29 -14.85 -2.37 2.35
CA PHE A 29 -14.60 -2.55 3.76
C PHE A 29 -14.77 -1.24 4.53
N THR A 30 -15.04 -1.38 5.82
CA THR A 30 -15.03 -0.28 6.78
C THR A 30 -14.07 -0.56 7.92
N LEU A 31 -13.42 0.49 8.40
CA LEU A 31 -12.51 0.44 9.54
C LEU A 31 -13.28 0.82 10.80
N TYR A 32 -13.07 0.05 11.86
CA TYR A 32 -13.59 0.34 13.18
C TYR A 32 -12.43 0.59 14.13
N GLU A 33 -12.45 1.76 14.76
CA GLU A 33 -11.53 2.14 15.82
C GLU A 33 -12.35 2.45 17.07
N GLN A 34 -12.32 1.55 18.06
CA GLN A 34 -13.14 1.65 19.26
C GLN A 34 -14.64 1.82 18.93
N GLN A 35 -15.21 3.01 19.15
CA GLN A 35 -16.60 3.35 18.83
C GLN A 35 -16.75 4.15 17.52
N TRP A 36 -15.63 4.56 16.91
CA TRP A 36 -15.64 5.27 15.64
C TRP A 36 -15.61 4.29 14.46
N ARG A 37 -16.39 4.63 13.43
CA ARG A 37 -16.46 3.90 12.17
C ARG A 37 -16.06 4.85 11.05
N SER A 38 -15.17 4.38 10.18
CA SER A 38 -14.79 5.12 8.98
C SER A 38 -15.87 5.07 7.90
N ASP A 39 -15.70 5.90 6.88
CA ASP A 39 -16.37 5.72 5.60
C ASP A 39 -16.06 4.35 4.96
N VAL A 40 -16.85 4.02 3.94
CA VAL A 40 -16.67 2.81 3.14
C VAL A 40 -15.52 3.01 2.16
N TYR A 41 -14.56 2.09 2.19
CA TYR A 41 -13.44 2.02 1.25
C TYR A 41 -13.59 0.82 0.32
N PHE A 42 -12.99 0.89 -0.87
CA PHE A 42 -12.95 -0.21 -1.82
C PHE A 42 -11.59 -0.90 -1.80
N PHE A 43 -11.56 -2.23 -1.80
CA PHE A 43 -10.30 -2.96 -1.89
C PHE A 43 -9.54 -2.69 -3.19
N GLY A 44 -10.25 -2.38 -4.28
CA GLY A 44 -9.66 -2.02 -5.56
C GLY A 44 -8.87 -0.69 -5.55
N ASP A 45 -9.12 0.17 -4.56
CA ASP A 45 -8.42 1.45 -4.40
C ASP A 45 -7.13 1.32 -3.58
N LEU A 46 -6.90 0.14 -2.99
CA LEU A 46 -5.69 -0.12 -2.24
C LEU A 46 -4.51 -0.36 -3.19
N VAL A 47 -3.36 0.13 -2.76
CA VAL A 47 -2.06 -0.12 -3.37
C VAL A 47 -1.19 -0.82 -2.33
N TYR A 48 -0.62 -1.95 -2.72
CA TYR A 48 0.37 -2.62 -1.89
C TYR A 48 1.66 -1.80 -1.84
N ARG A 49 2.10 -1.43 -0.62
CA ARG A 49 3.29 -0.59 -0.38
C ARG A 49 4.50 -1.40 0.09
N GLY A 50 4.37 -2.72 0.21
CA GLY A 50 5.45 -3.62 0.62
C GLY A 50 5.27 -4.22 2.01
N LYS A 51 6.26 -5.00 2.44
CA LYS A 51 6.32 -5.59 3.79
C LYS A 51 7.15 -4.67 4.70
N GLN A 52 6.61 -4.32 5.86
CA GLN A 52 7.33 -3.59 6.91
C GLN A 52 7.34 -4.41 8.20
N GLY A 53 8.53 -4.86 8.59
CA GLY A 53 8.69 -5.84 9.68
C GLY A 53 7.87 -7.10 9.37
N ASP A 54 6.98 -7.46 10.29
CA ASP A 54 6.06 -8.59 10.14
C ASP A 54 4.67 -8.16 9.66
N SER A 55 4.56 -7.08 8.86
CA SER A 55 3.26 -6.61 8.36
C SER A 55 3.27 -6.34 6.86
N HIS A 56 2.23 -6.79 6.17
CA HIS A 56 1.93 -6.41 4.80
C HIS A 56 1.20 -5.06 4.80
N VAL A 57 1.79 -4.05 4.15
CA VAL A 57 1.31 -2.67 4.19
C VAL A 57 0.60 -2.30 2.89
N PHE A 58 -0.58 -1.71 3.04
CA PHE A 58 -1.44 -1.19 1.99
C PHE A 58 -1.73 0.29 2.28
N GLY A 59 -2.04 1.06 1.24
CA GLY A 59 -2.53 2.43 1.39
C GLY A 59 -3.33 2.82 0.16
N LEU A 60 -3.90 4.02 0.16
CA LEU A 60 -4.59 4.53 -1.02
C LEU A 60 -3.58 5.04 -2.07
N GLU A 61 -3.99 5.10 -3.33
CA GLU A 61 -3.18 5.65 -4.41
C GLU A 61 -3.04 7.18 -4.25
N ASP A 62 -1.81 7.65 -4.05
CA ASP A 62 -1.48 9.08 -3.93
C ASP A 62 -1.55 9.74 -5.32
N GLY A 63 -2.74 10.06 -5.79
CA GLY A 63 -2.91 10.66 -7.12
C GLY A 63 -4.31 11.19 -7.40
N ILE A 64 -5.33 10.68 -6.71
CA ILE A 64 -6.68 11.23 -6.72
C ILE A 64 -6.78 12.24 -5.58
N ARG A 65 -6.87 13.54 -5.90
CA ARG A 65 -6.92 14.63 -4.92
C ARG A 65 -8.09 14.42 -3.93
N ASP A 66 -7.86 14.82 -2.67
CA ASP A 66 -8.73 14.71 -1.48
C ASP A 66 -8.90 13.33 -0.81
N ARG A 67 -8.13 12.30 -1.20
CA ARG A 67 -8.12 11.03 -0.45
C ARG A 67 -7.21 11.07 0.77
N PRO A 68 -7.61 10.48 1.91
CA PRO A 68 -6.79 10.45 3.11
C PRO A 68 -5.54 9.57 2.90
N LYS A 69 -4.39 10.05 3.36
CA LYS A 69 -3.06 9.45 3.09
C LYS A 69 -2.71 8.31 4.04
N TRP A 70 -3.73 7.61 4.51
CA TRP A 70 -3.56 6.61 5.54
C TRP A 70 -2.87 5.35 5.00
N LYS A 71 -2.25 4.61 5.92
CA LYS A 71 -1.64 3.29 5.65
C LYS A 71 -2.23 2.26 6.58
N LEU A 72 -2.48 1.07 6.05
CA LEU A 72 -3.03 -0.06 6.77
C LEU A 72 -2.07 -1.24 6.69
N GLY A 73 -1.73 -1.81 7.84
CA GLY A 73 -0.86 -2.97 7.92
C GLY A 73 -1.58 -4.18 8.50
N PHE A 74 -1.45 -5.31 7.80
CA PHE A 74 -1.87 -6.62 8.30
C PHE A 74 -0.66 -7.32 8.89
N LYS A 75 -0.66 -7.56 10.21
CA LYS A 75 0.42 -8.29 10.88
C LYS A 75 0.30 -9.79 10.62
N GLY A 76 1.43 -10.43 10.30
CA GLY A 76 1.53 -11.84 9.96
C GLY A 76 1.02 -12.14 8.55
N GLU A 77 0.56 -13.37 8.36
CA GLU A 77 -0.08 -13.77 7.10
C GLU A 77 -1.43 -13.06 6.93
N VAL A 78 -1.67 -12.57 5.72
CA VAL A 78 -2.96 -11.99 5.34
C VAL A 78 -4.01 -13.11 5.36
N PRO A 79 -5.13 -12.95 6.09
CA PRO A 79 -6.18 -13.97 6.15
C PRO A 79 -6.65 -14.37 4.74
N ALA A 80 -6.86 -15.66 4.50
CA ALA A 80 -7.22 -16.20 3.19
C ALA A 80 -8.45 -15.52 2.56
N GLU A 81 -9.41 -15.12 3.39
CA GLU A 81 -10.60 -14.36 3.00
C GLU A 81 -10.22 -13.02 2.32
N LEU A 82 -9.21 -12.34 2.84
CA LEU A 82 -8.72 -11.06 2.34
C LEU A 82 -7.73 -11.21 1.19
N VAL A 83 -7.02 -12.34 1.08
CA VAL A 83 -6.07 -12.59 -0.03
C VAL A 83 -6.76 -12.53 -1.39
N SER A 84 -8.03 -12.91 -1.46
CA SER A 84 -8.81 -12.90 -2.72
C SER A 84 -9.22 -11.49 -3.18
N VAL A 85 -9.37 -10.55 -2.24
CA VAL A 85 -9.85 -9.18 -2.52
C VAL A 85 -8.74 -8.14 -2.46
N LEU A 86 -7.65 -8.40 -1.73
CA LEU A 86 -6.55 -7.45 -1.60
C LEU A 86 -5.73 -7.37 -2.89
N PRO A 87 -5.26 -6.16 -3.24
CA PRO A 87 -4.40 -5.97 -4.40
C PRO A 87 -3.09 -6.73 -4.19
N ARG A 88 -2.66 -7.46 -5.22
CA ARG A 88 -1.36 -8.12 -5.18
C ARG A 88 -0.25 -7.09 -5.28
N ALA A 89 0.93 -7.48 -4.80
CA ALA A 89 2.15 -6.71 -5.04
C ALA A 89 2.32 -6.47 -6.54
N LYS A 90 2.20 -5.22 -6.97
CA LYS A 90 2.56 -4.82 -8.33
C LYS A 90 4.08 -4.92 -8.39
N THR A 91 4.61 -5.80 -9.25
CA THR A 91 6.04 -5.80 -9.53
C THR A 91 6.40 -4.41 -10.07
N PRO A 92 7.42 -3.73 -9.52
CA PRO A 92 7.82 -2.45 -10.06
C PRO A 92 8.19 -2.67 -11.52
N LEU A 93 7.47 -1.99 -12.42
CA LEU A 93 7.74 -1.93 -13.85
C LEU A 93 9.01 -1.10 -14.13
N LEU A 94 10.00 -1.14 -13.23
CA LEU A 94 11.35 -0.75 -13.57
C LEU A 94 11.93 -1.88 -14.43
N SER A 95 11.42 -1.95 -15.66
CA SER A 95 11.98 -2.80 -16.70
C SER A 95 13.43 -2.37 -16.90
N ASN A 96 14.38 -3.31 -16.98
CA ASN A 96 15.81 -3.06 -17.23
C ASN A 96 16.06 -2.03 -18.35
N ILE A 97 15.11 -1.87 -19.26
CA ILE A 97 15.07 -0.88 -20.33
C ILE A 97 15.21 0.57 -19.79
N GLY A 98 14.50 0.94 -18.72
CA GLY A 98 14.59 2.29 -18.15
C GLY A 98 15.95 2.61 -17.55
N MET A 99 16.60 1.60 -16.94
CA MET A 99 17.95 1.72 -16.41
C MET A 99 19.00 1.82 -17.53
N LEU A 100 18.83 1.08 -18.63
CA LEU A 100 19.69 1.16 -19.81
C LEU A 100 19.63 2.53 -20.49
N VAL A 101 18.44 3.13 -20.60
CA VAL A 101 18.29 4.48 -21.18
C VAL A 101 19.02 5.52 -20.33
N ILE A 102 18.87 5.48 -18.99
CA ILE A 102 19.58 6.40 -18.09
C ILE A 102 21.10 6.21 -18.21
N ALA A 103 21.58 4.95 -18.26
CA ALA A 103 23.00 4.66 -18.40
C ALA A 103 23.59 5.20 -19.73
N PHE A 104 22.88 5.01 -20.85
CA PHE A 104 23.29 5.56 -22.15
C PHE A 104 23.32 7.08 -22.17
N LEU A 105 22.33 7.73 -21.53
CA LEU A 105 22.25 9.18 -21.45
C LEU A 105 23.43 9.76 -20.64
N CYS A 106 23.75 9.14 -19.50
CA CYS A 106 24.95 9.51 -18.72
C CYS A 106 26.24 9.32 -19.52
N LEU A 107 26.39 8.20 -20.25
CA LEU A 107 27.57 7.93 -21.06
C LEU A 107 27.73 8.95 -22.21
N ALA A 108 26.63 9.31 -22.87
CA ALA A 108 26.64 10.31 -23.93
C ALA A 108 27.03 11.70 -23.42
N ILE A 109 26.51 12.13 -22.26
CA ILE A 109 26.88 13.41 -21.64
C ILE A 109 28.39 13.46 -21.34
N VAL A 110 28.94 12.40 -20.74
CA VAL A 110 30.38 12.33 -20.46
C VAL A 110 31.22 12.36 -21.74
N TYR A 111 30.79 11.65 -22.77
CA TYR A 111 31.47 11.62 -24.06
C TYR A 111 31.50 13.02 -24.73
N PHE A 112 30.35 13.71 -24.77
CA PHE A 112 30.25 15.07 -25.30
C PHE A 112 30.95 16.12 -24.44
N ALA A 113 31.07 15.90 -23.13
CA ALA A 113 31.83 16.80 -22.25
C ALA A 113 33.35 16.57 -22.32
N ALA A 114 33.79 15.41 -22.83
CA ALA A 114 35.19 15.05 -22.98
C ALA A 114 35.72 15.26 -24.41
N THR A 115 34.89 15.74 -25.34
CA THR A 115 35.25 16.18 -26.70
C THR A 115 35.26 17.70 -26.78
#